data_AF-A0A1Q7BGE4-F1
#
_entry.id   AF-A0A1Q7BGE4-F1
#
_cell.length_a   1.000
_cell.length_b   1.000
_cell.length_c   1.000
_cell.angle_alpha   90.00
_cell.angle_beta   90.00
_cell.angle_gamma   90.00
#
_symmetry.space_group_name_H-M   'P 1'
#
loop_
_entity.id
_entity.type
_entity.pdbx_description
1 polymer ?
#
loop_
_entity_poly.entity_id
_entity_poly.type
_entity_poly.pdbx_seq_one_letter_code
_entity_poly.pdbx_strand_id
1 'polypeptide(L)'
;MATAAAAEQPAGRFAKDHLKAFVERVERLEEEKKAIGDDIRDVYAEAKASGFDVKALRTIVRLRKQDADERREQEAILETYMHALGMLK
;
A
#
# COMPACT_ATOMS: atom_id res chain seq x y z
N MET A 1 42.29 5.48 40.90
CA MET A 1 41.45 5.99 39.79
C MET A 1 40.78 4.78 39.15
N ALA A 2 39.64 4.36 39.70
CA ALA A 2 38.86 3.24 39.19
C ALA A 2 37.39 3.56 39.42
N THR A 3 36.70 3.99 38.37
CA THR A 3 35.24 3.94 38.33
C THR A 3 34.85 3.35 36.99
N ALA A 4 34.62 2.04 37.06
CA ALA A 4 33.74 1.20 36.27
C ALA A 4 33.41 1.69 34.85
N ALA A 5 33.98 1.00 33.87
CA ALA A 5 33.29 0.76 32.61
C ALA A 5 31.87 0.27 32.94
N ALA A 6 30.87 1.08 32.58
CA ALA A 6 29.48 0.72 32.73
C ALA A 6 29.25 -0.57 31.93
N ALA A 7 29.11 -1.68 32.65
CA ALA A 7 28.76 -2.96 32.08
C ALA A 7 27.38 -2.82 31.42
N GLU A 8 27.40 -2.68 30.10
CA GLU A 8 26.21 -2.75 29.29
C GLU A 8 25.65 -4.17 29.47
N GLN A 9 24.56 -4.28 30.23
CA GLN A 9 23.98 -5.58 30.56
C GLN A 9 23.73 -6.37 29.26
N PRO A 10 23.97 -7.69 29.22
CA PRO A 10 23.83 -8.49 28.00
C PRO A 10 22.44 -8.37 27.36
N ALA A 11 21.40 -8.12 28.17
CA ALA A 11 20.05 -7.82 27.72
C ALA A 11 19.95 -6.50 26.91
N GLY A 12 20.70 -5.46 27.30
CA GLY A 12 20.76 -4.19 26.57
C GLY A 12 21.44 -4.31 25.21
N ARG A 13 22.47 -5.16 25.10
CA ARG A 13 23.10 -5.47 23.81
C ARG A 13 22.18 -6.27 22.90
N PHE A 14 21.51 -7.30 23.43
CA PHE A 14 20.52 -8.09 22.71
C PHE A 14 19.35 -7.24 22.18
N ALA A 15 18.81 -6.33 23.01
CA ALA A 15 17.75 -5.41 22.60
C ALA A 15 18.20 -4.46 21.48
N LYS A 16 19.44 -3.98 21.52
CA LYS A 16 20.02 -3.14 20.44
C LYS A 16 20.21 -3.91 19.13
N ASP A 17 20.69 -5.14 19.19
CA ASP A 17 20.93 -5.95 17.99
C ASP A 17 19.60 -6.36 17.33
N HIS A 18 18.57 -6.66 18.12
CA HIS A 18 17.21 -6.90 17.61
C HIS A 18 16.59 -5.65 16.96
N LEU A 19 16.76 -4.48 17.58
CA LEU A 19 16.27 -3.22 17.02
C LEU A 19 16.93 -2.93 15.66
N LYS A 20 18.26 -3.10 15.54
CA LYS A 20 18.97 -2.95 14.27
C LYS A 20 18.45 -3.90 13.20
N ALA A 21 18.23 -5.17 13.55
CA ALA A 21 17.70 -6.16 12.62
C ALA A 21 16.29 -5.81 12.12
N PHE A 22 15.42 -5.22 12.95
CA PHE A 22 14.12 -4.72 12.51
C PHE A 22 14.26 -3.53 11.56
N VAL A 23 15.11 -2.56 11.90
CA VAL A 23 15.33 -1.35 11.06
C VAL A 23 15.85 -1.74 9.69
N GLU A 24 16.92 -2.53 9.62
CA GLU A 24 17.53 -2.96 8.34
C GLU A 24 16.51 -3.70 7.45
N ARG A 25 15.67 -4.56 8.05
CA ARG A 25 14.61 -5.25 7.32
C ARG A 25 13.54 -4.31 6.79
N VAL A 26 13.15 -3.31 7.57
CA VAL A 26 12.15 -2.31 7.15
C VAL A 26 12.72 -1.42 6.05
N GLU A 27 13.97 -0.98 6.16
CA GLU A 27 14.64 -0.16 5.13
C GLU A 27 14.68 -0.87 3.78
N ARG A 28 15.10 -2.15 3.78
CA ARG A 28 15.06 -2.97 2.55
C ARG A 28 13.64 -3.08 1.97
N LEU A 29 12.63 -3.30 2.81
CA LEU A 29 11.24 -3.40 2.36
C LEU A 29 10.72 -2.05 1.81
N GLU A 30 11.13 -0.92 2.36
CA GLU A 30 10.77 0.40 1.84
C GLU A 30 11.45 0.69 0.50
N GLU A 31 12.70 0.23 0.30
CA GLU A 31 13.36 0.29 -1.01
C GLU A 31 12.64 -0.56 -2.06
N GLU A 32 12.30 -1.82 -1.73
CA GLU A 32 11.53 -2.71 -2.61
C GLU A 32 10.17 -2.11 -2.95
N LYS A 33 9.46 -1.58 -1.96
CA LYS A 33 8.17 -0.90 -2.13
C LYS A 33 8.28 0.34 -3.01
N LYS A 34 9.37 1.11 -2.91
CA LYS A 34 9.63 2.23 -3.80
C LYS A 34 9.84 1.75 -5.23
N ALA A 35 10.67 0.74 -5.45
CA ALA A 35 10.90 0.17 -6.78
C ALA A 35 9.59 -0.31 -7.42
N ILE A 36 8.77 -1.08 -6.68
CA ILE A 36 7.44 -1.51 -7.13
C ILE A 36 6.52 -0.31 -7.42
N GLY A 37 6.58 0.72 -6.58
CA GLY A 37 5.83 1.96 -6.79
C GLY A 37 6.21 2.67 -8.08
N ASP A 38 7.50 2.66 -8.43
CA ASP A 38 8.05 3.25 -9.64
C ASP A 38 7.59 2.45 -10.88
N ASP A 39 7.71 1.12 -10.83
CA ASP A 39 7.22 0.23 -11.90
C ASP A 39 5.72 0.43 -12.16
N ILE A 40 4.90 0.53 -11.11
CA ILE A 40 3.46 0.82 -11.24
C ILE A 40 3.21 2.17 -11.91
N ARG A 41 4.03 3.19 -11.60
CA ARG A 41 3.91 4.52 -12.23
C ARG A 41 4.23 4.45 -13.72
N ASP A 42 5.25 3.69 -14.09
CA ASP A 42 5.66 3.51 -15.49
C ASP A 42 4.58 2.78 -16.30
N VAL A 43 3.96 1.73 -15.76
CA VAL A 43 2.82 1.05 -16.40
C VAL A 43 1.64 2.00 -16.62
N TYR A 44 1.32 2.86 -15.65
CA TYR A 44 0.28 3.86 -15.83
C TYR A 44 0.66 4.94 -16.86
N ALA A 45 1.94 5.31 -16.95
CA ALA A 45 2.42 6.24 -17.96
C ALA A 45 2.34 5.64 -19.36
N GLU A 46 2.70 4.36 -19.52
CA GLU A 46 2.58 3.61 -20.77
C GLU A 46 1.10 3.51 -21.20
N ALA A 47 0.20 3.13 -20.28
CA ALA A 47 -1.23 3.09 -20.56
C ALA A 47 -1.76 4.47 -21.01
N LYS A 48 -1.28 5.56 -20.41
CA LYS A 48 -1.63 6.92 -20.84
C LYS A 48 -1.15 7.21 -22.25
N ALA A 49 0.08 6.82 -22.59
CA ALA A 49 0.65 6.99 -23.93
C ALA A 49 -0.11 6.17 -24.99
N SER A 50 -0.62 4.99 -24.61
CA SER A 50 -1.51 4.17 -25.44
C SER A 50 -2.95 4.70 -25.55
N GLY A 51 -3.29 5.79 -24.85
CA GLY A 51 -4.60 6.46 -24.95
C GLY A 51 -5.63 6.06 -23.89
N PHE A 52 -5.25 5.32 -22.84
CA PHE A 52 -6.18 4.97 -21.75
C PHE A 52 -6.31 6.07 -20.69
N ASP A 53 -7.49 6.19 -20.08
CA ASP A 53 -7.70 7.04 -18.91
C ASP A 53 -7.14 6.37 -17.63
N VAL A 54 -6.03 6.92 -17.14
CA VAL A 54 -5.35 6.44 -15.92
C VAL A 54 -6.23 6.53 -14.66
N LYS A 55 -7.13 7.52 -14.55
CA LYS A 55 -8.05 7.64 -13.41
C LYS A 55 -9.07 6.51 -13.42
N ALA A 56 -9.60 6.18 -14.59
CA ALA A 56 -10.49 5.04 -14.75
C ALA A 56 -9.77 3.73 -14.39
N LEU A 57 -8.55 3.51 -14.89
CA LEU A 57 -7.75 2.32 -14.56
C LEU A 57 -7.46 2.20 -13.06
N ARG A 58 -7.09 3.28 -12.38
CA ARG A 58 -6.89 3.29 -10.91
C ARG A 58 -8.17 2.93 -10.17
N THR A 59 -9.32 3.41 -10.64
CA THR A 59 -10.62 3.07 -10.07
C THR A 59 -10.92 1.58 -10.25
N ILE A 60 -10.69 1.03 -11.43
CA ILE A 60 -10.87 -0.41 -11.71
C ILE A 60 -9.97 -1.25 -10.80
N VAL A 61 -8.68 -0.91 -10.66
CA VAL A 61 -7.77 -1.64 -9.77
C VAL A 61 -8.25 -1.61 -8.31
N ARG A 62 -8.78 -0.48 -7.84
CA ARG A 62 -9.38 -0.37 -6.50
C ARG A 62 -10.63 -1.25 -6.34
N LEU A 63 -11.54 -1.21 -7.31
CA LEU A 63 -12.76 -2.05 -7.30
C LEU A 63 -12.44 -3.54 -7.34
N ARG A 64 -11.36 -3.93 -8.04
CA ARG A 64 -10.89 -5.32 -8.11
C ARG A 64 -10.25 -5.82 -6.81
N LYS A 65 -9.84 -4.92 -5.90
CA LYS A 65 -9.31 -5.27 -4.57
C LYS A 65 -10.40 -5.45 -3.51
N GLN A 66 -11.61 -4.96 -3.78
CA GLN A 66 -12.75 -5.11 -2.89
C GLN A 66 -13.33 -6.52 -2.99
N ASP A 67 -13.96 -6.98 -1.91
CA ASP A 67 -14.71 -8.23 -1.92
C ASP A 67 -15.83 -8.19 -2.98
N ALA A 68 -16.03 -9.31 -3.66
CA ALA A 68 -16.95 -9.37 -4.78
C ALA A 68 -18.42 -9.28 -4.36
N ASP A 69 -18.76 -9.77 -3.16
CA ASP A 69 -20.12 -9.75 -2.65
C ASP A 69 -20.45 -8.36 -2.12
N GLU A 70 -19.55 -7.76 -1.34
CA GLU A 70 -19.68 -6.38 -0.86
C GLU A 70 -19.81 -5.38 -2.03
N ARG A 71 -19.01 -5.56 -3.09
CA ARG A 71 -19.10 -4.70 -4.28
C ARG A 71 -20.46 -4.83 -4.97
N ARG A 72 -20.97 -6.06 -5.14
CA ARG A 72 -22.28 -6.30 -5.78
C ARG A 72 -23.42 -5.69 -4.99
N GLU A 73 -23.38 -5.79 -3.66
CA GLU A 73 -24.37 -5.18 -2.79
C GLU A 73 -24.35 -3.65 -2.92
N GLN A 74 -23.17 -3.03 -2.88
CA GLN A 74 -23.01 -1.58 -3.06
C GLN A 74 -23.48 -1.11 -4.46
N GLU A 75 -23.15 -1.86 -5.51
CA GLU A 75 -23.57 -1.58 -6.88
C GLU A 75 -25.10 -1.64 -7.01
N ALA A 76 -25.76 -2.65 -6.44
CA ALA A 76 -27.22 -2.79 -6.48
C ALA A 76 -27.94 -1.62 -5.76
N ILE A 77 -27.41 -1.19 -4.61
CA ILE A 77 -27.95 -0.04 -3.88
C ILE A 77 -27.76 1.24 -4.70
N LEU A 78 -26.57 1.45 -5.25
CA LEU A 78 -26.26 2.62 -6.07
C LEU A 78 -27.14 2.69 -7.31
N GLU A 79 -27.30 1.58 -8.02
CA GLU A 79 -28.16 1.45 -9.19
C GLU A 79 -29.61 1.81 -8.86
N THR A 80 -30.13 1.32 -7.72
CA THR A 80 -31.47 1.66 -7.23
C THR A 80 -31.64 3.18 -7.06
N TYR A 81 -30.66 3.85 -6.44
CA TYR A 81 -30.69 5.31 -6.27
C TYR A 81 -30.53 6.06 -7.59
N MET A 82 -29.67 5.60 -8.49
CA MET A 82 -29.49 6.22 -9.80
C MET A 82 -30.75 6.13 -10.67
N HIS A 83 -31.49 5.01 -10.61
CA HIS A 83 -32.81 4.92 -11.23
C HIS A 83 -33.81 5.89 -10.61
N ALA A 84 -33.88 5.97 -9.27
CA ALA A 84 -34.77 6.90 -8.59
C ALA A 84 -34.48 8.38 -8.91
N LEU A 85 -33.21 8.70 -9.18
CA LEU A 85 -32.77 10.05 -9.59
C LEU A 85 -32.87 10.29 -11.10
N GLY A 86 -33.31 9.31 -11.91
CA GLY A 86 -33.39 9.42 -13.36
C GLY A 86 -32.03 9.51 -14.07
N MET A 87 -30.95 9.10 -13.39
CA MET A 87 -29.59 9.05 -13.93
C MET A 87 -29.35 7.79 -14.77
N LEU A 88 -30.20 6.77 -14.61
CA LEU A 88 -30.26 5.56 -15.41
C LEU A 88 -31.69 5.41 -15.95
N LYS A 89 -31.82 5.05 -17.23
CA LYS A 89 -33.10 4.82 -17.89
C LYS A 89 -33.53 3.36 -17.77
#